data_AF-A0A7Y8CX46-F1
#
_entry.id   AF-A0A7Y8CX46-F1
#
_cell.length_a   1.000
_cell.length_b   1.000
_cell.length_c   1.000
_cell.angle_alpha   90.00
_cell.angle_beta   90.00
_cell.angle_gamma   90.00
#
_symmetry.space_group_name_H-M   'P 1'
#
loop_
_entity.id
_entity.type
_entity.pdbx_description
1 polymer ?
#
loop_
_entity_poly.entity_id
_entity_poly.type
_entity_poly.pdbx_seq_one_letter_code
_entity_poly.pdbx_strand_id
1 'polypeptide(L)'
;MTKTKIARIDHFKNQLASFEADKFQVIFNPATESLITKEKAAFCLKAYNAQGVKDQFFTADDLMTDKLFKLMSAKNIEGYDVTIVPKSKTFHYLTISSVTSLKLNDLASLGFAPTMVNTIKGGLHSNLYDLVCRIDKDKADDQYAYNAQMFVWALNKSVSTLRVPRPKSLEAPIHAAGFKHHGTGSFVTCNRSLKRSCTECVDQIQKVRGMKLTAPAVGAGSPDDTAFYLKALRETLVYKSRLLGDAVIDDVIDRRVARQAFAEHYSGDDVLAFLMSQGHVEARENALEHAVKLMTF
;
A
#
# COMPACT_ATOMS: atom_id res chain seq x y z
N MET A 1 -29.54 22.51 13.66
CA MET A 1 -28.61 21.41 13.31
C MET A 1 -28.57 20.43 14.49
N THR A 2 -28.71 19.12 14.30
CA THR A 2 -28.75 18.15 15.42
C THR A 2 -27.34 17.84 15.95
N LYS A 3 -27.18 17.54 17.26
CA LYS A 3 -25.87 17.28 17.91
C LYS A 3 -25.04 16.22 17.18
N THR A 4 -25.68 15.16 16.67
CA THR A 4 -25.02 14.09 15.90
C THR A 4 -24.45 14.57 14.57
N LYS A 5 -25.10 15.54 13.91
CA LYS A 5 -24.60 16.13 12.66
C LYS A 5 -23.35 16.98 12.90
N ILE A 6 -23.30 17.71 14.01
CA ILE A 6 -22.14 18.52 14.42
C ILE A 6 -20.93 17.61 14.66
N ALA A 7 -21.10 16.55 15.45
CA ALA A 7 -20.01 15.59 15.72
C ALA A 7 -19.43 14.94 14.46
N ARG A 8 -20.26 14.64 13.45
CA ARG A 8 -19.81 14.08 12.17
C ARG A 8 -18.94 15.05 11.36
N ILE A 9 -19.35 16.32 11.32
CA ILE A 9 -18.62 17.38 10.61
C ILE A 9 -17.27 17.61 11.31
N ASP A 10 -17.23 17.58 12.64
CA ASP A 10 -16.00 17.76 13.41
C ASP A 10 -14.98 16.63 13.16
N HIS A 11 -15.43 15.37 13.10
CA HIS A 11 -14.53 14.26 12.74
C HIS A 11 -13.94 14.43 11.33
N PHE A 12 -14.75 14.87 10.37
CA PHE A 12 -14.27 15.11 9.01
C PHE A 12 -13.27 16.27 8.97
N LYS A 13 -13.58 17.39 9.64
CA LYS A 13 -12.70 18.56 9.76
C LYS A 13 -11.36 18.17 10.38
N ASN A 14 -11.38 17.42 11.49
CA ASN A 14 -10.17 16.96 12.18
C ASN A 14 -9.32 16.04 11.29
N GLN A 15 -9.97 15.19 10.48
CA GLN A 15 -9.29 14.36 9.51
C GLN A 15 -8.59 15.21 8.44
N LEU A 16 -9.30 16.16 7.80
CA LEU A 16 -8.71 17.02 6.77
C LEU A 16 -7.53 17.84 7.32
N ALA A 17 -7.67 18.40 8.53
CA ALA A 17 -6.64 19.18 9.18
C ALA A 17 -5.39 18.36 9.55
N SER A 18 -5.51 17.05 9.75
CA SER A 18 -4.39 16.15 10.10
C SER A 18 -3.33 16.07 9.01
N PHE A 19 -3.75 16.20 7.74
CA PHE A 19 -2.89 15.94 6.61
C PHE A 19 -1.97 17.12 6.28
N GLU A 20 -2.47 18.35 6.44
CA GLU A 20 -1.81 19.55 5.91
C GLU A 20 -1.61 19.45 4.38
N ALA A 21 -2.59 18.86 3.70
CA ALA A 21 -2.62 18.73 2.25
C ALA A 21 -3.14 20.00 1.57
N ASP A 22 -2.62 20.30 0.38
CA ASP A 22 -3.07 21.44 -0.43
C ASP A 22 -4.51 21.23 -0.94
N LYS A 23 -4.79 20.01 -1.39
CA LYS A 23 -6.08 19.62 -1.95
C LYS A 23 -6.42 18.18 -1.63
N PHE A 24 -7.68 17.83 -1.85
CA PHE A 24 -8.25 16.51 -1.66
C PHE A 24 -9.05 16.12 -2.88
N GLN A 25 -8.88 14.88 -3.31
CA GLN A 25 -9.81 14.25 -4.25
C GLN A 25 -10.79 13.40 -3.45
N VAL A 26 -12.09 13.53 -3.72
CA VAL A 26 -13.12 12.70 -3.10
C VAL A 26 -13.55 11.63 -4.10
N ILE A 27 -13.61 10.38 -3.67
CA ILE A 27 -14.00 9.23 -4.49
C ILE A 27 -15.22 8.55 -3.83
N PHE A 28 -16.23 8.27 -4.63
CA PHE A 28 -17.40 7.50 -4.25
C PHE A 28 -17.23 6.06 -4.74
N ASN A 29 -17.26 5.11 -3.82
CA ASN A 29 -17.04 3.69 -4.11
C ASN A 29 -18.36 2.94 -3.89
N PRO A 30 -18.89 2.22 -4.90
CA PRO A 30 -20.11 1.44 -4.73
C PRO A 30 -19.90 0.38 -3.65
N ALA A 31 -20.71 0.41 -2.59
CA ALA A 31 -20.48 -0.44 -1.42
C ALA A 31 -21.69 -1.31 -1.03
N THR A 32 -22.87 -1.04 -1.58
CA THR A 32 -24.07 -1.86 -1.38
C THR A 32 -24.25 -2.86 -2.52
N GLU A 33 -24.81 -4.03 -2.19
CA GLU A 33 -25.17 -5.06 -3.18
C GLU A 33 -25.99 -4.49 -4.34
N SER A 34 -26.96 -3.62 -4.03
CA SER A 34 -27.79 -2.96 -5.05
C SER A 34 -27.01 -2.13 -6.08
N LEU A 35 -25.88 -1.54 -5.73
CA LEU A 35 -25.02 -0.79 -6.64
C LEU A 35 -24.05 -1.71 -7.37
N ILE A 36 -23.55 -2.73 -6.69
CA ILE A 36 -22.63 -3.74 -7.23
C ILE A 36 -23.34 -4.57 -8.31
N THR A 37 -24.55 -5.07 -8.04
CA THR A 37 -25.37 -5.81 -9.02
C THR A 37 -25.74 -4.96 -10.24
N LYS A 38 -25.80 -3.63 -10.07
CA LYS A 38 -26.02 -2.67 -11.17
C LYS A 38 -24.73 -2.24 -11.87
N GLU A 39 -23.61 -2.90 -11.57
CA GLU A 39 -22.29 -2.65 -12.15
C GLU A 39 -21.87 -1.17 -12.09
N LYS A 40 -22.27 -0.46 -11.02
CA LYS A 40 -21.82 0.91 -10.83
C LYS A 40 -20.32 0.92 -10.58
N ALA A 41 -19.63 1.89 -11.18
CA ALA A 41 -18.19 2.09 -11.01
C ALA A 41 -17.90 3.15 -9.95
N ALA A 42 -16.71 3.09 -9.36
CA ALA A 42 -16.21 4.18 -8.52
C ALA A 42 -15.96 5.44 -9.36
N PHE A 43 -16.23 6.62 -8.81
CA PHE A 43 -16.04 7.89 -9.50
C PHE A 43 -15.65 9.03 -8.56
N CYS A 44 -14.97 10.04 -9.11
CA CYS A 44 -14.56 11.21 -8.34
C CYS A 44 -15.70 12.24 -8.26
N LEU A 45 -15.80 12.94 -7.12
CA LEU A 45 -16.59 14.16 -7.00
C LEU A 45 -16.09 15.18 -8.03
N LYS A 46 -17.02 15.82 -8.73
CA LYS A 46 -16.74 16.93 -9.65
C LYS A 46 -17.69 18.08 -9.35
N ALA A 47 -17.16 19.28 -9.16
CA ALA A 47 -17.95 20.48 -8.93
C ALA A 47 -17.31 21.70 -9.60
N TYR A 48 -18.12 22.68 -9.96
CA TYR A 48 -17.64 23.93 -10.50
C TYR A 48 -17.01 24.77 -9.40
N ASN A 49 -15.76 25.21 -9.60
CA ASN A 49 -15.09 26.17 -8.74
C ASN A 49 -15.63 27.60 -8.96
N ALA A 50 -15.08 28.58 -8.23
CA ALA A 50 -15.49 29.98 -8.33
C ALA A 50 -15.34 30.57 -9.74
N GLN A 51 -14.47 29.98 -10.57
CA GLN A 51 -14.21 30.38 -11.96
C GLN A 51 -15.10 29.63 -12.97
N GLY A 52 -16.05 28.81 -12.51
CA GLY A 52 -16.93 28.04 -13.39
C GLY A 52 -16.24 26.86 -14.07
N VAL A 53 -15.06 26.43 -13.60
CA VAL A 53 -14.33 25.27 -14.12
C VAL A 53 -14.65 24.04 -13.27
N LYS A 54 -14.94 22.92 -13.94
CA LYS A 54 -15.22 21.64 -13.28
C LYS A 54 -13.93 21.09 -12.67
N ASP A 55 -13.75 21.29 -11.37
CA ASP A 55 -12.62 20.77 -10.61
C ASP A 55 -13.00 19.42 -9.95
N GLN A 56 -11.98 18.63 -9.68
CA GLN A 56 -12.02 17.33 -9.01
C GLN A 56 -11.08 17.29 -7.80
N PHE A 57 -10.39 18.40 -7.52
CA PHE A 57 -9.53 18.60 -6.36
C PHE A 57 -9.99 19.81 -5.56
N PHE A 58 -10.26 19.61 -4.29
CA PHE A 58 -10.89 20.59 -3.41
C PHE A 58 -9.98 20.91 -2.24
N THR A 59 -9.94 22.17 -1.80
CA THR A 59 -9.31 22.52 -0.52
C THR A 59 -10.10 21.93 0.65
N ALA A 60 -9.52 21.94 1.86
CA ALA A 60 -10.28 21.53 3.04
C ALA A 60 -11.54 22.39 3.22
N ASP A 61 -11.43 23.71 3.05
CA ASP A 61 -12.55 24.64 3.21
C ASP A 61 -13.67 24.41 2.18
N ASP A 62 -13.31 24.10 0.92
CA ASP A 62 -14.29 23.74 -0.12
C ASP A 62 -15.16 22.56 0.33
N LEU A 63 -14.53 21.50 0.85
CA LEU A 63 -15.20 20.28 1.29
C LEU A 63 -16.07 20.49 2.54
N MET A 64 -15.76 21.52 3.34
CA MET A 64 -16.54 21.90 4.50
C MET A 64 -17.72 22.81 4.17
N THR A 65 -17.86 23.25 2.91
CA THR A 65 -19.05 23.98 2.49
C THR A 65 -20.30 23.12 2.61
N ASP A 66 -21.39 23.78 2.99
CA ASP A 66 -22.69 23.13 3.22
C ASP A 66 -23.20 22.43 1.95
N LYS A 67 -22.83 22.92 0.77
CA LYS A 67 -23.17 22.34 -0.55
C LYS A 67 -22.43 21.03 -0.82
N LEU A 68 -21.09 21.02 -0.73
CA LEU A 68 -20.30 19.82 -1.04
C LEU A 68 -20.49 18.74 0.03
N PHE A 69 -20.54 19.11 1.31
CA PHE A 69 -20.77 18.15 2.38
C PHE A 69 -22.14 17.44 2.25
N LYS A 70 -23.20 18.19 1.89
CA LYS A 70 -24.53 17.61 1.60
C LYS A 70 -24.50 16.67 0.39
N LEU A 71 -23.79 17.03 -0.68
CA LEU A 71 -23.65 16.18 -1.85
C LEU A 71 -22.92 14.86 -1.52
N MET A 72 -21.82 14.93 -0.76
CA MET A 72 -21.12 13.74 -0.27
C MET A 72 -22.03 12.89 0.62
N SER A 73 -22.81 13.53 1.50
CA SER A 73 -23.77 12.85 2.37
C SER A 73 -24.87 12.15 1.57
N ALA A 74 -25.39 12.79 0.53
CA ALA A 74 -26.41 12.20 -0.34
C ALA A 74 -25.88 10.95 -1.06
N LYS A 75 -24.66 11.01 -1.62
CA LYS A 75 -24.01 9.83 -2.22
C LYS A 75 -23.74 8.72 -1.21
N ASN A 76 -23.39 9.07 0.02
CA ASN A 76 -23.26 8.09 1.08
C ASN A 76 -24.59 7.42 1.43
N ILE A 77 -25.70 8.16 1.45
CA ILE A 77 -27.04 7.59 1.66
C ILE A 77 -27.46 6.70 0.48
N GLU A 78 -27.07 7.03 -0.75
CA GLU A 78 -27.34 6.23 -1.96
C GLU A 78 -26.60 4.88 -1.97
N GLY A 79 -25.68 4.61 -1.03
CA GLY A 79 -24.96 3.35 -0.91
C GLY A 79 -23.49 3.38 -1.31
N TYR A 80 -22.91 4.58 -1.53
CA TYR A 80 -21.48 4.72 -1.81
C TYR A 80 -20.67 4.95 -0.53
N ASP A 81 -19.55 4.25 -0.38
CA ASP A 81 -18.53 4.62 0.60
C ASP A 81 -17.75 5.83 0.08
N VAL A 82 -17.55 6.80 0.96
CA VAL A 82 -16.83 8.04 0.66
C VAL A 82 -15.39 7.88 1.10
N THR A 83 -14.46 7.98 0.16
CA THR A 83 -13.02 8.00 0.44
C THR A 83 -12.41 9.31 -0.06
N ILE A 84 -11.28 9.69 0.53
CA ILE A 84 -10.49 10.85 0.15
C ILE A 84 -9.05 10.45 -0.18
N VAL A 85 -8.43 11.20 -1.09
CA VAL A 85 -7.01 11.11 -1.39
C VAL A 85 -6.40 12.48 -1.13
N PRO A 86 -5.58 12.67 -0.07
CA PRO A 86 -4.87 13.92 0.15
C PRO A 86 -3.79 14.12 -0.91
N LYS A 87 -3.69 15.33 -1.44
CA LYS A 87 -2.70 15.77 -2.43
C LYS A 87 -1.91 16.93 -1.88
N SER A 88 -0.59 16.77 -1.81
CA SER A 88 0.32 17.80 -1.30
C SER A 88 1.52 18.00 -2.23
N LYS A 89 2.05 19.22 -2.25
CA LYS A 89 3.33 19.55 -2.88
C LYS A 89 4.53 19.15 -2.01
N THR A 90 4.34 19.01 -0.70
CA THR A 90 5.39 18.81 0.29
C THR A 90 5.44 17.39 0.85
N PHE A 91 4.31 16.69 0.93
CA PHE A 91 4.23 15.38 1.57
C PHE A 91 3.66 14.28 0.68
N HIS A 92 4.11 13.05 0.91
CA HIS A 92 3.37 11.84 0.53
C HIS A 92 2.57 11.31 1.71
N TYR A 93 1.49 10.60 1.40
CA TYR A 93 0.57 10.02 2.39
C TYR A 93 0.46 8.51 2.16
N LEU A 94 1.03 7.76 3.09
CA LEU A 94 1.06 6.30 3.07
C LEU A 94 -0.15 5.76 3.84
N THR A 95 -1.13 5.26 3.10
CA THR A 95 -2.36 4.71 3.66
C THR A 95 -2.18 3.24 4.04
N ILE A 96 -2.54 2.87 5.26
CA ILE A 96 -2.59 1.49 5.75
C ILE A 96 -4.01 1.22 6.23
N SER A 97 -4.73 0.34 5.55
CA SER A 97 -6.19 0.20 5.75
C SER A 97 -6.59 -1.13 6.38
N SER A 98 -7.73 -1.13 7.07
CA SER A 98 -8.33 -2.33 7.67
C SER A 98 -7.39 -3.09 8.60
N VAL A 99 -6.75 -2.35 9.51
CA VAL A 99 -5.85 -2.88 10.54
C VAL A 99 -6.65 -3.27 11.78
N THR A 100 -6.30 -4.36 12.46
CA THR A 100 -6.91 -4.74 13.75
C THR A 100 -6.27 -4.01 14.93
N SER A 101 -6.92 -3.99 16.10
CA SER A 101 -6.33 -3.39 17.31
C SER A 101 -4.96 -4.00 17.67
N LEU A 102 -4.80 -5.32 17.49
CA LEU A 102 -3.53 -6.01 17.76
C LEU A 102 -2.42 -5.49 16.83
N LYS A 103 -2.67 -5.46 15.52
CA LYS A 103 -1.70 -4.96 14.53
C LYS A 103 -1.42 -3.47 14.68
N LEU A 104 -2.40 -2.68 15.12
CA LEU A 104 -2.19 -1.27 15.44
C LEU A 104 -1.20 -1.10 16.61
N ASN A 105 -1.33 -1.92 17.66
CA ASN A 105 -0.41 -1.91 18.79
C ASN A 105 1.00 -2.37 18.39
N ASP A 106 1.11 -3.40 17.54
CA ASP A 106 2.39 -3.85 16.99
C ASP A 106 3.09 -2.73 16.19
N LEU A 107 2.35 -2.00 15.34
CA LEU A 107 2.91 -0.86 14.60
C LEU A 107 3.39 0.25 15.55
N ALA A 108 2.62 0.54 16.60
CA ALA A 108 2.99 1.55 17.57
C ALA A 108 4.23 1.16 18.38
N SER A 109 4.40 -0.11 18.76
CA SER A 109 5.58 -0.59 19.47
C SER A 109 6.84 -0.58 18.61
N LEU A 110 6.68 -0.70 17.29
CA LEU A 110 7.75 -0.54 16.30
C LEU A 110 8.07 0.94 15.98
N GLY A 111 7.42 1.90 16.64
CA GLY A 111 7.70 3.33 16.46
C GLY A 111 6.95 3.99 15.30
N PHE A 112 6.02 3.31 14.63
CA PHE A 112 5.19 3.95 13.61
C PHE A 112 4.31 5.03 14.25
N ALA A 113 4.45 6.24 13.70
CA ALA A 113 3.82 7.44 14.21
C ALA A 113 2.85 8.01 13.16
N PRO A 114 1.66 7.42 12.97
CA PRO A 114 0.71 7.92 11.99
C PRO A 114 0.30 9.37 12.31
N THR A 115 0.10 10.15 11.24
CA THR A 115 -0.45 11.51 11.28
C THR A 115 -1.96 11.44 11.57
N MET A 116 -2.61 10.35 11.13
CA MET A 116 -4.04 10.18 11.24
C MET A 116 -4.40 8.72 11.54
N VAL A 117 -5.33 8.52 12.47
CA VAL A 117 -5.96 7.22 12.74
C VAL A 117 -7.48 7.38 12.71
N ASN A 118 -8.09 6.72 11.74
CA ASN A 118 -9.52 6.52 11.68
C ASN A 118 -9.88 5.21 12.35
N THR A 119 -11.06 5.16 12.96
CA THR A 119 -11.66 3.95 13.48
C THR A 119 -13.00 3.71 12.79
N ILE A 120 -13.18 2.47 12.39
CA ILE A 120 -14.40 1.94 11.81
C ILE A 120 -14.87 0.86 12.77
N LYS A 121 -15.94 1.16 13.53
CA LYS A 121 -16.53 0.17 14.43
C LYS A 121 -17.11 -0.96 13.59
N GLY A 122 -16.61 -2.18 13.81
CA GLY A 122 -17.15 -3.41 13.23
C GLY A 122 -18.33 -3.93 14.05
N GLY A 123 -18.54 -5.25 13.99
CA GLY A 123 -19.53 -5.96 14.80
C GLY A 123 -19.21 -5.94 16.30
N LEU A 124 -19.75 -6.91 17.04
CA LEU A 124 -19.89 -6.85 18.51
C LEU A 124 -18.61 -6.41 19.27
N HIS A 125 -17.40 -6.78 18.83
CA HIS A 125 -16.13 -6.44 19.52
C HIS A 125 -14.92 -6.17 18.62
N SER A 126 -15.09 -5.86 17.33
CA SER A 126 -13.94 -5.59 16.44
C SER A 126 -13.95 -4.16 15.93
N ASN A 127 -12.85 -3.44 16.13
CA ASN A 127 -12.59 -2.18 15.44
C ASN A 127 -11.60 -2.46 14.31
N LEU A 128 -11.86 -1.85 13.16
CA LEU A 128 -10.89 -1.70 12.09
C LEU A 128 -10.33 -0.29 12.13
N TYR A 129 -9.06 -0.16 11.78
CA TYR A 129 -8.37 1.12 11.76
C TYR A 129 -7.81 1.37 10.36
N ASP A 130 -8.00 2.59 9.89
CA ASP A 130 -7.22 3.11 8.77
C ASP A 130 -6.22 4.13 9.31
N LEU A 131 -4.97 3.98 8.90
CA LEU A 131 -3.84 4.77 9.33
C LEU A 131 -3.29 5.53 8.13
N VAL A 132 -2.83 6.75 8.36
CA VAL A 132 -2.01 7.45 7.38
C VAL A 132 -0.71 7.88 8.03
N CYS A 133 0.39 7.44 7.44
CA CYS A 133 1.71 7.95 7.75
C CYS A 133 2.05 9.03 6.72
N ARG A 134 2.35 10.23 7.20
CA ARG A 134 2.86 11.32 6.37
C ARG A 134 4.37 11.21 6.29
N ILE A 135 4.93 11.39 5.11
CA ILE A 135 6.38 11.50 4.90
C ILE A 135 6.67 12.69 3.98
N ASP A 136 7.83 13.30 4.14
CA ASP A 136 8.31 14.38 3.28
C ASP A 136 8.59 13.85 1.86
N LYS A 137 8.30 14.66 0.84
CA LYS A 137 8.71 14.34 -0.53
C LYS A 137 10.20 14.56 -0.67
N ASP A 138 10.92 13.53 -1.10
CA ASP A 138 12.31 13.66 -1.51
C ASP A 138 12.38 13.90 -3.03
N LYS A 139 12.83 15.08 -3.44
CA LYS A 139 13.03 15.44 -4.86
C LYS A 139 14.45 15.11 -5.35
N ALA A 140 15.36 14.74 -4.46
CA ALA A 140 16.71 14.35 -4.83
C ALA A 140 16.78 12.86 -5.22
N ASP A 141 15.73 12.08 -4.94
CA ASP A 141 15.64 10.66 -5.25
C ASP A 141 14.41 10.37 -6.13
N ASP A 142 14.65 10.21 -7.44
CA ASP A 142 13.62 9.93 -8.44
C ASP A 142 12.88 8.60 -8.20
N GLN A 143 13.46 7.67 -7.43
CA GLN A 143 12.84 6.39 -7.10
C GLN A 143 12.09 6.42 -5.76
N TYR A 144 12.18 7.51 -5.00
CA TYR A 144 11.63 7.59 -3.65
C TYR A 144 10.13 7.25 -3.60
N ALA A 145 9.35 7.82 -4.52
CA ALA A 145 7.91 7.57 -4.58
C ALA A 145 7.57 6.10 -4.90
N TYR A 146 8.37 5.46 -5.78
CA TYR A 146 8.21 4.04 -6.10
C TYR A 146 8.59 3.14 -4.91
N ASN A 147 9.70 3.43 -4.25
CA ASN A 147 10.16 2.67 -3.08
C ASN A 147 9.16 2.80 -1.91
N ALA A 148 8.66 4.01 -1.67
CA ALA A 148 7.59 4.26 -0.71
C ALA A 148 6.32 3.48 -1.04
N GLN A 149 5.97 3.37 -2.33
CA GLN A 149 4.78 2.66 -2.80
C GLN A 149 4.91 1.15 -2.56
N MET A 150 6.07 0.58 -2.87
CA MET A 150 6.34 -0.83 -2.66
C MET A 150 6.42 -1.19 -1.16
N PHE A 151 7.04 -0.32 -0.35
CA PHE A 151 7.07 -0.48 1.10
C PHE A 151 5.66 -0.46 1.71
N VAL A 152 4.83 0.54 1.40
CA VAL A 152 3.48 0.61 1.96
C VAL A 152 2.61 -0.55 1.50
N TRP A 153 2.80 -1.05 0.27
CA TRP A 153 2.11 -2.24 -0.22
C TRP A 153 2.47 -3.49 0.59
N ALA A 154 3.77 -3.73 0.78
CA ALA A 154 4.28 -4.84 1.58
C ALA A 154 3.75 -4.78 3.02
N LEU A 155 3.80 -3.58 3.62
CA LEU A 155 3.28 -3.34 4.96
C LEU A 155 1.80 -3.68 5.04
N ASN A 156 0.98 -3.16 4.12
CA ASN A 156 -0.45 -3.46 4.07
C ASN A 156 -0.73 -4.97 3.95
N LYS A 157 0.02 -5.72 3.15
CA LYS A 157 -0.13 -7.19 3.06
C LYS A 157 0.10 -7.88 4.41
N SER A 158 0.99 -7.35 5.24
CA SER A 158 1.34 -7.95 6.54
C SER A 158 0.38 -7.58 7.67
N VAL A 159 -0.30 -6.43 7.60
CA VAL A 159 -1.12 -5.90 8.71
C VAL A 159 -2.61 -5.72 8.40
N SER A 160 -3.00 -5.69 7.12
CA SER A 160 -4.39 -5.55 6.71
C SER A 160 -5.13 -6.87 6.79
N THR A 161 -6.40 -6.83 7.19
CA THR A 161 -7.30 -8.00 7.09
C THR A 161 -7.84 -8.21 5.68
N LEU A 162 -7.59 -7.28 4.75
CA LEU A 162 -8.08 -7.35 3.37
C LEU A 162 -6.99 -7.85 2.43
N ARG A 163 -7.42 -8.41 1.29
CA ARG A 163 -6.51 -8.69 0.18
C ARG A 163 -6.02 -7.35 -0.40
N VAL A 164 -4.70 -7.15 -0.40
CA VAL A 164 -4.07 -5.90 -0.86
C VAL A 164 -3.47 -6.10 -2.25
N PRO A 165 -4.14 -5.65 -3.32
CA PRO A 165 -3.58 -5.71 -4.67
C PRO A 165 -2.38 -4.77 -4.81
N ARG A 166 -1.53 -5.04 -5.80
CA ARG A 166 -0.40 -4.14 -6.10
C ARG A 166 -0.93 -2.74 -6.43
N PRO A 167 -0.45 -1.69 -5.76
CA PRO A 167 -0.96 -0.33 -5.98
C PRO A 167 -0.58 0.17 -7.38
N LYS A 168 -1.46 0.96 -7.99
CA LYS A 168 -1.17 1.71 -9.24
C LYS A 168 -0.56 3.09 -8.96
N SER A 169 -0.72 3.60 -7.74
CA SER A 169 -0.18 4.88 -7.28
C SER A 169 0.26 4.76 -5.82
N LEU A 170 1.21 5.60 -5.42
CA LEU A 170 1.65 5.72 -4.02
C LEU A 170 0.50 6.13 -3.08
N GLU A 171 -0.27 7.14 -3.47
CA GLU A 171 -1.36 7.67 -2.66
C GLU A 171 -2.61 6.82 -2.91
N ALA A 172 -3.04 6.09 -1.87
CA ALA A 172 -4.25 5.27 -1.88
C ALA A 172 -5.41 5.95 -1.14
N PRO A 173 -6.67 5.76 -1.57
CA PRO A 173 -7.83 6.35 -0.91
C PRO A 173 -8.00 5.87 0.52
N ILE A 174 -8.46 6.76 1.40
CA ILE A 174 -8.82 6.45 2.79
C ILE A 174 -10.26 6.84 3.08
N HIS A 175 -10.96 6.10 3.94
CA HIS A 175 -12.34 6.42 4.29
C HIS A 175 -12.46 7.82 4.91
N ALA A 176 -13.48 8.56 4.47
CA ALA A 176 -13.78 9.89 4.98
C ALA A 176 -14.49 9.77 6.34
N ALA A 177 -13.92 10.39 7.37
CA ALA A 177 -14.53 10.45 8.68
C ALA A 177 -15.84 11.24 8.63
N GLY A 178 -16.81 10.88 9.49
CA GLY A 178 -18.15 11.45 9.47
C GLY A 178 -19.08 10.86 8.40
N PHE A 179 -18.63 9.89 7.60
CA PHE A 179 -19.47 9.14 6.66
C PHE A 179 -19.63 7.68 7.09
N LYS A 180 -20.72 7.05 6.67
CA LYS A 180 -21.01 5.64 6.97
C LYS A 180 -20.13 4.77 6.09
N HIS A 181 -19.46 3.79 6.68
CA HIS A 181 -18.83 2.68 6.00
C HIS A 181 -19.86 1.56 5.88
N HIS A 182 -20.28 1.24 4.65
CA HIS A 182 -21.41 0.33 4.42
C HIS A 182 -21.07 -1.10 4.78
N GLY A 183 -19.81 -1.53 4.60
CA GLY A 183 -19.37 -2.88 4.95
C GLY A 183 -19.55 -3.21 6.44
N THR A 184 -19.52 -2.23 7.33
CA THR A 184 -19.74 -2.43 8.78
C THR A 184 -21.04 -1.80 9.29
N GLY A 185 -21.67 -0.93 8.51
CA GLY A 185 -22.84 -0.16 8.94
C GLY A 185 -22.53 1.01 9.89
N SER A 186 -21.27 1.22 10.26
CA SER A 186 -20.85 2.23 11.24
C SER A 186 -20.31 3.51 10.59
N PHE A 187 -20.34 4.61 11.33
CA PHE A 187 -19.65 5.84 10.91
C PHE A 187 -18.14 5.69 11.15
N VAL A 188 -17.36 6.22 10.20
CA VAL A 188 -15.92 6.36 10.34
C VAL A 188 -15.64 7.54 11.27
N THR A 189 -14.82 7.34 12.31
CA THR A 189 -14.44 8.38 13.26
C THR A 189 -12.95 8.67 13.15
N CYS A 190 -12.57 9.94 13.14
CA CYS A 190 -11.17 10.33 13.27
C CYS A 190 -10.82 10.40 14.75
N ASN A 191 -10.03 9.44 15.24
CA ASN A 191 -9.69 9.28 16.65
C ASN A 191 -8.35 9.91 17.02
N ARG A 192 -7.45 10.07 16.04
CA ARG A 192 -6.17 10.76 16.22
C ARG A 192 -5.87 11.58 14.98
N SER A 193 -5.52 12.83 15.21
CA SER A 193 -5.12 13.81 14.20
C SER A 193 -3.91 14.56 14.76
N LEU A 194 -2.72 14.23 14.25
CA LEU A 194 -1.45 14.80 14.66
C LEU A 194 -0.71 15.28 13.42
N LYS A 195 -0.21 16.51 13.44
CA LYS A 195 0.53 17.11 12.33
C LYS A 195 2.01 16.72 12.39
N ARG A 196 2.34 15.47 12.07
CA ARG A 196 3.72 14.94 12.18
C ARG A 196 4.06 14.00 11.04
N SER A 197 5.32 14.04 10.61
CA SER A 197 5.89 13.04 9.71
C SER A 197 6.26 11.77 10.51
N CYS A 198 6.17 10.61 9.86
CA CYS A 198 6.55 9.32 10.45
C CYS A 198 8.01 9.00 10.07
N THR A 199 8.95 9.28 10.97
CA THR A 199 10.38 9.02 10.75
C THR A 199 10.67 7.54 10.53
N GLU A 200 10.00 6.66 11.27
CA GLU A 200 10.14 5.20 11.09
C GLU A 200 9.77 4.75 9.68
N CYS A 201 8.71 5.32 9.06
CA CYS A 201 8.41 5.02 7.66
C CYS A 201 9.55 5.43 6.73
N VAL A 202 10.16 6.59 6.96
CA VAL A 202 11.29 7.07 6.16
C VAL A 202 12.49 6.13 6.31
N ASP A 203 12.84 5.76 7.55
CA ASP A 203 13.96 4.86 7.84
C ASP A 203 13.76 3.49 7.19
N GLN A 204 12.55 2.94 7.23
CA GLN A 204 12.23 1.67 6.59
C GLN A 204 12.30 1.76 5.06
N ILE A 205 11.80 2.85 4.47
CA ILE A 205 11.93 3.10 3.02
C ILE A 205 13.42 3.22 2.63
N GLN A 206 14.23 3.90 3.43
CA GLN A 206 15.66 4.03 3.19
C GLN A 206 16.41 2.70 3.34
N LYS A 207 16.00 1.84 4.27
CA LYS A 207 16.52 0.45 4.34
C LYS A 207 16.22 -0.30 3.06
N VAL A 208 15.00 -0.20 2.53
CA VAL A 208 14.63 -0.80 1.23
C VAL A 208 15.47 -0.22 0.08
N ARG A 209 15.80 1.09 0.12
CA ARG A 209 16.67 1.76 -0.87
C ARG A 209 18.14 1.32 -0.78
N GLY A 210 18.69 1.22 0.43
CA GLY A 210 20.08 0.81 0.67
C GLY A 210 20.35 -0.66 0.37
N MET A 211 19.28 -1.46 0.30
CA MET A 211 19.31 -2.82 -0.19
C MET A 211 19.48 -2.84 -1.73
N LYS A 212 20.71 -2.58 -2.21
CA LYS A 212 21.20 -3.26 -3.42
C LYS A 212 21.32 -4.75 -3.09
N LEU A 213 20.17 -5.41 -3.06
CA LEU A 213 20.04 -6.86 -2.91
C LEU A 213 20.36 -7.50 -4.26
N THR A 214 21.53 -7.19 -4.78
CA THR A 214 22.25 -7.99 -5.76
C THR A 214 23.09 -8.94 -4.94
N ALA A 215 23.04 -10.24 -5.26
CA ALA A 215 24.04 -11.16 -4.75
C ALA A 215 25.43 -10.55 -5.05
N PRO A 216 26.41 -10.65 -4.13
CA PRO A 216 27.75 -10.18 -4.40
C PRO A 216 28.22 -10.81 -5.71
N ALA A 217 28.62 -9.99 -6.70
CA ALA A 217 29.17 -10.51 -7.93
C ALA A 217 30.49 -11.21 -7.58
N VAL A 218 30.49 -12.53 -7.57
CA VAL A 218 31.70 -13.32 -7.46
C VAL A 218 32.17 -13.60 -8.88
N GLY A 219 33.46 -13.41 -9.16
CA GLY A 219 34.00 -13.77 -10.47
C GLY A 219 33.75 -15.25 -10.73
N ALA A 220 33.26 -15.61 -11.92
CA ALA A 220 33.08 -17.00 -12.34
C ALA A 220 34.47 -17.65 -12.52
N GLY A 221 35.07 -18.13 -11.42
CA GLY A 221 36.41 -18.70 -11.39
C GLY A 221 36.46 -20.14 -10.87
N SER A 222 35.55 -20.52 -9.96
CA SER A 222 35.49 -21.86 -9.39
C SER A 222 34.05 -22.33 -9.08
N PRO A 223 33.78 -23.66 -9.04
CA PRO A 223 32.47 -24.20 -8.66
C PRO A 223 31.99 -23.77 -7.26
N ASP A 224 32.91 -23.58 -6.31
CA ASP A 224 32.61 -23.13 -4.95
C ASP A 224 32.13 -21.67 -4.92
N ASP A 225 32.71 -20.82 -5.77
CA ASP A 225 32.28 -19.42 -5.95
C ASP A 225 30.86 -19.33 -6.54
N THR A 226 30.54 -20.21 -7.49
CA THR A 226 29.21 -20.33 -8.08
C THR A 226 28.18 -20.81 -7.05
N ALA A 227 28.50 -21.84 -6.25
CA ALA A 227 27.60 -22.34 -5.21
C ALA A 227 27.34 -21.28 -4.12
N PHE A 228 28.37 -20.53 -3.72
CA PHE A 228 28.23 -19.41 -2.79
C PHE A 228 27.35 -18.30 -3.36
N TYR A 229 27.57 -17.90 -4.61
CA TYR A 229 26.76 -16.92 -5.30
C TYR A 229 25.28 -17.33 -5.37
N LEU A 230 24.98 -18.56 -5.80
CA LEU A 230 23.61 -19.06 -5.93
C LEU A 230 22.88 -19.13 -4.59
N LYS A 231 23.59 -19.52 -3.52
CA LYS A 231 23.06 -19.48 -2.16
C LYS A 231 22.76 -18.05 -1.72
N ALA A 232 23.69 -17.13 -1.92
CA ALA A 232 23.51 -15.72 -1.58
C ALA A 232 22.36 -15.09 -2.38
N LEU A 233 22.20 -15.45 -3.66
CA LEU A 233 21.10 -15.03 -4.52
C LEU A 233 19.75 -15.55 -4.03
N ARG A 234 19.68 -16.83 -3.64
CA ARG A 234 18.48 -17.44 -3.06
C ARG A 234 18.07 -16.73 -1.77
N GLU A 235 19.00 -16.57 -0.83
CA GLU A 235 18.76 -15.87 0.45
C GLU A 235 18.33 -14.42 0.22
N THR A 236 18.95 -13.75 -0.76
CA THR A 236 18.59 -12.40 -1.20
C THR A 236 17.16 -12.34 -1.73
N LEU A 237 16.74 -13.31 -2.54
CA LEU A 237 15.38 -13.38 -3.10
C LEU A 237 14.33 -13.76 -2.06
N VAL A 238 14.66 -14.65 -1.12
CA VAL A 238 13.82 -14.96 0.05
C VAL A 238 13.63 -13.70 0.88
N TYR A 239 14.72 -13.00 1.18
CA TYR A 239 14.69 -11.78 1.97
C TYR A 239 13.92 -10.66 1.26
N LYS A 240 14.10 -10.46 -0.05
CA LYS A 240 13.27 -9.57 -0.88
C LYS A 240 11.79 -9.92 -0.79
N SER A 241 11.43 -11.20 -0.94
CA SER A 241 10.03 -11.63 -0.86
C SER A 241 9.43 -11.37 0.53
N ARG A 242 10.19 -11.63 1.60
CA ARG A 242 9.76 -11.30 2.98
C ARG A 242 9.60 -9.80 3.18
N LEU A 243 10.56 -8.99 2.71
CA LEU A 243 10.53 -7.54 2.77
C LEU A 243 9.32 -6.95 2.01
N LEU A 244 8.94 -7.59 0.90
CA LEU A 244 7.80 -7.20 0.07
C LEU A 244 6.46 -7.79 0.52
N GLY A 245 6.44 -8.56 1.63
CA GLY A 245 5.24 -9.22 2.14
C GLY A 245 4.67 -10.28 1.19
N ASP A 246 5.51 -10.83 0.31
CA ASP A 246 5.17 -11.96 -0.55
C ASP A 246 5.32 -13.27 0.23
N ALA A 247 4.45 -14.24 -0.07
CA ALA A 247 4.63 -15.60 0.42
C ALA A 247 5.96 -16.16 -0.10
N VAL A 248 6.79 -16.69 0.80
CA VAL A 248 8.01 -17.39 0.42
C VAL A 248 7.62 -18.79 0.00
N ILE A 249 7.55 -19.00 -1.31
CA ILE A 249 7.31 -20.31 -1.93
C ILE A 249 8.63 -20.74 -2.54
N ASP A 250 9.25 -21.78 -2.00
CA ASP A 250 10.59 -22.22 -2.37
C ASP A 250 10.72 -22.43 -3.89
N ASP A 251 9.75 -23.08 -4.54
CA ASP A 251 9.78 -23.30 -6.00
C ASP A 251 9.75 -22.02 -6.83
N VAL A 252 9.12 -20.95 -6.32
CA VAL A 252 9.07 -19.66 -7.01
C VAL A 252 10.40 -18.92 -6.84
N ILE A 253 11.00 -19.02 -5.65
CA ILE A 253 12.32 -18.47 -5.37
C ILE A 253 13.37 -19.17 -6.24
N ASP A 254 13.38 -20.49 -6.27
CA ASP A 254 14.37 -21.29 -6.99
C ASP A 254 14.30 -21.06 -8.51
N ARG A 255 13.10 -20.90 -9.07
CA ARG A 255 12.94 -20.48 -10.48
C ARG A 255 13.49 -19.08 -10.74
N ARG A 256 13.38 -18.14 -9.80
CA ARG A 256 13.93 -16.78 -9.94
C ARG A 256 15.46 -16.80 -9.83
N VAL A 257 16.02 -17.61 -8.92
CA VAL A 257 17.46 -17.86 -8.80
C VAL A 257 18.00 -18.36 -10.13
N ALA A 258 17.40 -19.42 -10.68
CA ALA A 258 17.82 -20.02 -11.95
C ALA A 258 17.78 -19.02 -13.11
N ARG A 259 16.65 -18.32 -13.30
CA ARG A 259 16.50 -17.32 -14.37
C ARG A 259 17.54 -16.21 -14.29
N GLN A 260 17.83 -15.73 -13.09
CA GLN A 260 18.81 -14.66 -12.90
C GLN A 260 20.24 -15.18 -13.12
N ALA A 261 20.60 -16.36 -12.61
CA ALA A 261 21.89 -16.98 -12.86
C ALA A 261 22.16 -17.25 -14.35
N PHE A 262 21.14 -17.72 -15.10
CA PHE A 262 21.26 -17.90 -16.55
C PHE A 262 21.44 -16.58 -17.31
N ALA A 263 20.71 -15.53 -16.91
CA ALA A 263 20.86 -14.20 -17.50
C ALA A 263 22.24 -13.58 -17.22
N GLU A 264 22.89 -13.99 -16.13
CA GLU A 264 24.24 -13.59 -15.74
C GLU A 264 25.32 -14.56 -16.26
N HIS A 265 24.97 -15.48 -17.16
CA HIS A 265 25.87 -16.42 -17.85
C HIS A 265 26.59 -17.45 -16.95
N TYR A 266 26.00 -17.82 -15.80
CA TYR A 266 26.51 -18.95 -15.01
C TYR A 266 26.26 -20.30 -15.71
N SER A 267 27.15 -21.27 -15.45
CA SER A 267 27.06 -22.63 -16.01
C SER A 267 25.75 -23.31 -15.64
N GLY A 268 25.07 -23.90 -16.63
CA GLY A 268 23.81 -24.60 -16.40
C GLY A 268 23.96 -25.83 -15.51
N ASP A 269 25.09 -26.53 -15.59
CA ASP A 269 25.36 -27.71 -14.77
C ASP A 269 25.50 -27.33 -13.28
N ASP A 270 26.17 -26.22 -12.98
CA ASP A 270 26.34 -25.73 -11.61
C ASP A 270 25.02 -25.22 -11.02
N VAL A 271 24.23 -24.51 -11.84
CA VAL A 271 22.88 -24.05 -11.45
C VAL A 271 21.96 -25.24 -11.17
N LEU A 272 22.01 -26.29 -12.00
CA LEU A 272 21.21 -27.50 -11.81
C LEU A 272 21.66 -28.29 -10.58
N ALA A 273 22.97 -28.44 -10.36
CA ALA A 273 23.53 -29.09 -9.17
C ALA A 273 23.11 -28.35 -7.89
N PHE A 274 23.12 -27.02 -7.91
CA PHE A 274 22.61 -26.21 -6.80
C PHE A 274 21.12 -26.45 -6.55
N LEU A 275 20.27 -26.40 -7.59
CA LEU A 275 18.83 -26.67 -7.43
C LEU A 275 18.56 -28.09 -6.91
N MET A 276 19.34 -29.09 -7.35
CA MET A 276 19.25 -30.46 -6.86
C MET A 276 19.57 -30.56 -5.37
N SER A 277 20.52 -29.76 -4.87
CA SER A 277 20.87 -29.71 -3.44
C SER A 277 19.75 -29.13 -2.55
N GLN A 278 18.78 -28.39 -3.12
CA GLN A 278 17.67 -27.79 -2.36
C GLN A 278 16.47 -28.73 -2.17
N GLY A 279 16.41 -29.86 -2.88
CA GLY A 279 15.39 -30.90 -2.66
C GLY A 279 13.98 -30.60 -3.19
N HIS A 280 13.80 -29.57 -4.03
CA HIS A 280 12.50 -29.14 -4.56
C HIS A 280 12.29 -29.59 -6.02
N VAL A 281 11.48 -30.64 -6.23
CA VAL A 281 11.39 -31.41 -7.49
C VAL A 281 10.54 -30.73 -8.59
N GLU A 282 9.52 -29.93 -8.26
CA GLU A 282 8.67 -29.25 -9.27
C GLU A 282 9.30 -27.97 -9.86
N ALA A 283 10.17 -27.30 -9.10
CA ALA A 283 10.99 -26.19 -9.62
C ALA A 283 12.02 -26.66 -10.67
N ARG A 284 12.51 -27.90 -10.53
CA ARG A 284 13.50 -28.54 -11.42
C ARG A 284 13.01 -28.65 -12.86
N GLU A 285 11.80 -29.18 -13.06
CA GLU A 285 11.27 -29.45 -14.41
C GLU A 285 10.89 -28.15 -15.15
N ASN A 286 10.29 -27.19 -14.44
CA ASN A 286 9.91 -25.90 -15.01
C ASN A 286 11.10 -24.96 -15.29
N ALA A 287 12.16 -25.00 -14.48
CA ALA A 287 13.37 -24.21 -14.71
C ALA A 287 14.15 -24.72 -15.92
N LEU A 288 14.24 -26.05 -16.10
CA LEU A 288 14.88 -26.69 -17.25
C LEU A 288 14.13 -26.33 -18.55
N GLU A 289 12.81 -26.41 -18.56
CA GLU A 289 12.00 -26.09 -19.75
C GLU A 289 12.11 -24.62 -20.16
N HIS A 290 12.26 -23.70 -19.19
CA HIS A 290 12.41 -22.26 -19.43
C HIS A 290 13.84 -21.86 -19.81
N ALA A 291 14.86 -22.57 -19.30
CA ALA A 291 16.25 -22.39 -19.69
C ALA A 291 16.52 -22.88 -21.12
N VAL A 292 15.94 -24.04 -21.49
CA VAL A 292 15.99 -24.55 -22.87
C VAL A 292 15.36 -23.56 -23.86
N LYS A 293 14.22 -22.94 -23.51
CA LYS A 293 13.56 -21.89 -24.34
C LYS A 293 14.37 -20.58 -24.46
N LEU A 294 15.24 -20.27 -23.50
CA LEU A 294 16.11 -19.09 -23.53
C LEU A 294 17.44 -19.34 -24.26
N MET A 295 17.88 -20.60 -24.35
CA MET A 295 19.10 -21.01 -25.08
C MET A 295 18.85 -21.36 -26.56
N THR A 296 17.60 -21.41 -27.01
CA THR A 296 17.20 -21.76 -28.39
C THR A 296 16.86 -20.56 -29.28
N PHE A 297 17.22 -19.35 -28.87
CA PHE A 297 17.18 -18.13 -29.71
C PHE A 297 18.53 -17.41 -29.71
#